data_AF-A0A140JZK3-F1
#
_entry.id   AF-A0A140JZK3-F1
#
_cell.length_a   1.000
_cell.length_b   1.000
_cell.length_c   1.000
_cell.angle_alpha   90.00
_cell.angle_beta   90.00
_cell.angle_gamma   90.00
#
_symmetry.space_group_name_H-M   'P 1'
#
loop_
_entity.id
_entity.type
_entity.pdbx_description
1 polymer ?
#
loop_
_entity_poly.entity_id
_entity_poly.type
_entity_poly.pdbx_seq_one_letter_code
_entity_poly.pdbx_strand_id
1 'polypeptide(L)' 'MAGTTGERPFSDILTSIRYWIIHSITVPSLFIAGWLFVSTGLAYDVFGSPRPNEYFADGQQEPPIVLDRFAKL' A
#
# COMPACT_ATOMS: atom_id res chain seq x y z
N MET A 1 28.78 -6.29 29.02
CA MET A 1 27.34 -6.53 29.23
C MET A 1 26.62 -5.49 28.40
N ALA A 2 26.09 -5.85 27.23
CA ALA A 2 25.32 -4.88 26.44
C ALA A 2 24.10 -4.46 27.26
N GLY A 3 23.97 -3.16 27.51
CA GLY A 3 22.91 -2.59 28.35
C GLY A 3 21.53 -2.83 27.74
N THR A 4 20.51 -2.89 28.61
CA THR A 4 19.12 -2.96 28.19
C THR A 4 18.65 -1.55 27.81
N THR A 5 17.89 -1.42 26.73
CA THR A 5 17.34 -0.14 26.26
C THR A 5 16.01 0.22 26.94
N GLY A 6 15.44 -0.72 27.72
CA GLY A 6 14.26 -0.50 28.58
C GLY A 6 12.93 -0.94 27.96
N GLU A 7 12.89 -1.27 26.68
CA GLU A 7 11.69 -1.81 26.02
C GLU A 7 11.44 -3.27 26.39
N ARG A 8 10.17 -3.68 26.26
CA ARG A 8 9.78 -5.07 26.43
C ARG A 8 10.37 -5.93 25.30
N PRO A 9 11.02 -7.06 25.60
CA PRO A 9 11.53 -7.97 24.57
C PRO A 9 10.43 -8.46 23.61
N PHE A 10 10.76 -8.56 22.31
CA PHE A 10 9.80 -9.02 21.30
C PHE A 10 9.28 -10.44 21.55
N SER A 11 10.12 -11.34 22.07
CA SER A 11 9.71 -12.70 22.46
C SER A 11 8.53 -12.69 23.42
N ASP A 12 8.55 -11.75 24.37
CA ASP A 12 7.52 -11.64 25.40
C ASP A 12 6.24 -11.02 24.83
N ILE A 13 6.36 -10.15 23.83
CA ILE A 13 5.23 -9.54 23.13
C ILE A 13 4.52 -10.59 22.27
N LEU A 14 5.25 -11.33 21.44
CA LEU A 14 4.69 -12.31 20.49
C LEU A 14 4.07 -13.53 21.19
N THR A 15 4.52 -13.88 22.38
CA THR A 15 3.93 -14.98 23.18
C THR A 15 2.77 -14.53 24.07
N SER A 16 2.46 -13.23 24.11
CA SER A 16 1.39 -12.69 24.94
C SER A 16 0.01 -12.86 24.31
N ILE A 17 -0.94 -13.42 25.06
CA ILE A 17 -2.35 -13.53 24.64
C ILE A 17 -2.94 -12.15 24.31
N ARG A 18 -2.64 -11.12 25.11
CA ARG A 18 -3.14 -9.75 24.86
C ARG A 18 -2.69 -9.21 23.51
N TYR A 19 -1.47 -9.51 23.09
CA TYR A 19 -0.96 -9.10 21.79
C TYR A 19 -1.83 -9.70 20.67
N TRP A 20 -2.11 -11.01 20.74
CA TRP A 20 -2.91 -11.70 19.74
C TRP A 20 -4.42 -11.37 19.78
N ILE A 21 -5.00 -11.07 20.93
CA ILE A 21 -6.39 -10.58 21.01
C ILE A 21 -6.55 -9.30 20.17
N ILE A 22 -5.56 -8.40 20.22
CA ILE A 22 -5.58 -7.14 19.47
C ILE A 22 -5.23 -7.39 17.99
N HIS A 23 -4.10 -8.07 17.74
CA HIS A 23 -3.56 -8.21 16.38
C HIS A 23 -4.32 -9.21 15.52
N SER A 24 -5.08 -10.13 16.09
CA SER A 24 -5.99 -11.00 15.32
C SER A 24 -7.14 -10.23 14.67
N ILE A 25 -7.42 -9.00 15.11
CA ILE A 25 -8.41 -8.11 14.49
C ILE A 25 -7.70 -7.06 13.64
N THR A 26 -6.73 -6.32 14.21
CA THR A 26 -6.13 -5.19 13.51
C THR A 26 -5.32 -5.59 12.28
N VAL A 27 -4.64 -6.74 12.29
CA VAL A 27 -3.86 -7.20 11.13
C VAL A 27 -4.78 -7.62 9.98
N PRO A 28 -5.79 -8.50 10.16
CA PRO A 28 -6.76 -8.78 9.09
C PRO A 28 -7.52 -7.55 8.62
N SER A 29 -7.88 -6.61 9.51
CA SER A 29 -8.54 -5.36 9.11
C SER A 29 -7.66 -4.52 8.19
N LEU A 30 -6.37 -4.34 8.51
CA LEU A 30 -5.43 -3.62 7.63
C LEU A 30 -5.23 -4.34 6.30
N PHE A 31 -5.17 -5.68 6.33
CA PHE A 31 -5.05 -6.49 5.12
C PHE A 31 -6.26 -6.29 4.19
N ILE A 32 -7.48 -6.36 4.73
CA ILE A 32 -8.71 -6.15 3.96
C ILE A 32 -8.80 -4.69 3.47
N ALA A 33 -8.37 -3.70 4.26
CA ALA A 33 -8.33 -2.32 3.83
C ALA A 33 -7.40 -2.14 2.61
N GLY A 34 -6.21 -2.73 2.64
CA GLY A 34 -5.28 -2.72 1.52
C GLY A 34 -5.82 -3.47 0.29
N TRP A 35 -6.50 -4.60 0.51
CA TRP A 35 -7.19 -5.32 -0.57
C TRP A 35 -8.25 -4.44 -1.24
N LEU A 36 -9.15 -3.83 -0.45
CA LEU A 36 -10.22 -2.97 -0.94
C LEU A 36 -9.67 -1.75 -1.67
N PHE A 37 -8.57 -1.16 -1.20
CA PHE A 37 -7.91 -0.04 -1.85
C PHE A 37 -7.53 -0.34 -3.31
N VAL A 38 -7.09 -1.57 -3.60
CA VAL A 38 -6.79 -2.01 -4.97
C VAL A 38 -8.02 -2.51 -5.71
N SER A 39 -8.83 -3.36 -5.07
CA SER A 39 -9.95 -4.04 -5.74
C SER A 39 -11.09 -3.11 -6.14
N THR A 40 -11.23 -1.97 -5.46
CA THR A 40 -12.22 -0.93 -5.81
C THR A 40 -11.77 -0.02 -6.94
N GLY A 41 -10.49 -0.09 -7.33
CA GLY A 41 -9.89 0.80 -8.33
C GLY A 41 -9.34 2.10 -7.76
N LEU A 42 -9.55 2.41 -6.48
CA LEU A 42 -9.12 3.66 -5.85
C LEU A 42 -7.60 3.89 -5.98
N ALA A 43 -6.79 2.84 -5.93
CA ALA A 43 -5.35 2.94 -6.15
C ALA A 43 -4.97 3.55 -7.52
N TYR A 44 -5.69 3.19 -8.59
CA TYR A 44 -5.44 3.73 -9.93
C TYR A 44 -5.78 5.22 -9.97
N ASP A 45 -6.90 5.59 -9.36
CA ASP A 45 -7.40 6.96 -9.36
C ASP A 45 -6.53 7.88 -8.47
N VAL A 46 -6.06 7.41 -7.32
CA VAL A 46 -5.20 8.18 -6.39
C VAL A 46 -3.82 8.46 -6.97
N PHE A 47 -3.21 7.47 -7.63
CA PHE A 47 -1.83 7.59 -8.13
C PHE A 47 -1.75 7.96 -9.60
N GLY A 48 -2.86 8.03 -10.33
CA GLY A 48 -2.88 8.25 -11.77
C GLY A 48 -2.22 7.10 -12.55
N SER A 49 -2.16 5.90 -11.97
CA SER A 49 -1.64 4.70 -12.64
C SER A 49 -2.68 4.23 -13.66
N PRO A 50 -2.32 4.09 -14.95
CA PRO A 50 -3.26 3.59 -15.94
C PRO A 50 -3.62 2.13 -15.66
N ARG A 51 -4.91 1.79 -15.76
CA ARG A 51 -5.37 0.39 -15.79
C ARG A 51 -4.85 -0.31 -17.06
N PRO A 52 -4.85 -1.65 -17.12
CA PRO A 52 -4.38 -2.39 -18.29
C PRO A 52 -4.98 -1.95 -19.64
N ASN A 53 -6.20 -1.40 -19.62
CA ASN A 53 -6.93 -0.91 -20.79
C ASN A 53 -6.86 0.62 -20.99
N GLU A 54 -6.06 1.35 -20.20
CA GLU A 54 -6.00 2.83 -20.22
C GLU A 54 -4.63 3.38 -20.68
N TYR A 55 -3.71 2.50 -21.09
CA TYR A 55 -2.39 2.92 -21.57
C TYR A 55 -2.43 3.68 -22.90
N PHE A 56 -3.36 3.31 -23.79
CA PHE A 56 -3.49 3.88 -25.13
C PHE A 56 -4.97 4.07 -25.49
N ALA A 57 -5.29 5.18 -26.15
CA ALA A 57 -6.60 5.39 -26.74
C ALA A 57 -6.79 4.51 -27.99
N ASP A 58 -8.04 4.33 -28.41
CA ASP A 58 -8.36 3.52 -29.59
C ASP A 58 -7.61 4.02 -30.83
N GLY A 59 -6.79 3.14 -31.42
CA GLY A 59 -5.99 3.43 -32.61
C GLY A 59 -4.65 4.12 -32.34
N GLN A 60 -4.33 4.48 -31.09
CA GLN A 60 -3.02 5.01 -30.72
C GLN A 60 -2.04 3.87 -30.40
N GLN A 61 -0.87 3.89 -31.04
CA GLN A 61 0.22 2.93 -30.79
C GLN A 61 1.46 3.58 -30.13
N GLU A 62 1.47 4.91 -30.01
CA GLU A 62 2.60 5.66 -29.47
C GLU A 62 2.42 6.00 -27.97
N PRO A 63 3.50 5.96 -27.17
CA PRO A 63 3.43 6.21 -25.73
C PRO A 63 3.18 7.71 -25.41
N PRO A 64 2.39 8.02 -24.37
CA PRO A 64 2.09 9.40 -23.98
C PRO A 64 3.25 10.04 -23.19
N ILE A 65 4.35 10.37 -23.88
CA ILE A 65 5.56 10.96 -23.29
C ILE A 65 5.34 12.45 -22.98
N VAL A 66 5.80 12.89 -21.80
CA VAL A 66 5.86 14.32 -21.45
C VAL A 66 7.10 14.95 -22.06
N LEU A 67 6.93 15.82 -23.05
CA LEU A 67 8.04 16.48 -23.76
C LEU A 67 8.24 17.94 -23.34
N ASP A 68 7.20 18.59 -22.81
CA ASP A 68 7.25 19.97 -22.37
C ASP A 68 7.26 20.06 -20.84
N ARG A 69 8.22 20.82 -20.32
CA ARG A 69 8.43 21.05 -18.89
C ARG A 69 7.36 21.93 -18.25
N PHE A 70 6.80 22.90 -18.98
CA PHE A 70 5.91 23.92 -18.41
C PHE A 70 4.46 23.79 -18.88
N ALA A 71 4.19 23.01 -19.92
CA ALA A 71 2.84 22.86 -20.48
C ALA A 71 2.02 21.70 -19.90
N LYS A 72 2.58 20.87 -18.99
CA LYS A 72 1.88 19.74 -18.38
C LYS A 72 1.90 19.83 -16.84
N LEU A 73 0.74 19.69 -16.21
CA LEU A 73 0.50 19.60 -14.77
C LEU A 73 -0.06 18.22 -14.42
#